data_AF-A0A7Z3H5Y8-F1
#
_entry.id   AF-A0A7Z3H5Y8-F1
#
_cell.length_a   1.000
_cell.length_b   1.000
_cell.length_c   1.000
_cell.angle_alpha   90.00
_cell.angle_beta   90.00
_cell.angle_gamma   90.00
#
_symmetry.space_group_name_H-M   'P 1'
#
loop_
_entity.id
_entity.type
_entity.pdbx_description
1 polymer ?
#
loop_
_entity_poly.entity_id
_entity_poly.type
_entity_poly.pdbx_seq_one_letter_code
_entity_poly.pdbx_strand_id
1 'polypeptide(L)'
;MLDIPREEQAKIFQPNSQWVIPRYFRRSFCYSCMKEHIANFSLPSYRKEWCSVGVVVCQIHKCSLLDASGIVASSPSMAMRILKAYSEDPSQCVAASRSHDADEQFTALYKTQLFFQTLEASQQQADQNGMWSCSEPHTGLPRLLLSIFLYPRFGLVNRFIAPRSSYRITTLFQQTLNAGPLVAGIAQRWAGMLMLGWLFELFTPRESTDVESFIERAGAIAGFHDARSLGAACNVFNSLHSDVIARRLREWMPNPSPALLQQFIEGFSEVSIRS
;
A
#
# COMPACT_ATOMS: atom_id res chain seq x y z
N MET A 1 -36.42 -10.60 5.75
CA MET A 1 -35.42 -10.08 4.79
C MET A 1 -35.33 -8.59 5.07
N LEU A 2 -34.15 -8.03 5.32
CA LEU A 2 -34.04 -6.59 5.57
C LEU A 2 -34.41 -5.86 4.27
N ASP A 3 -35.48 -5.06 4.27
CA ASP A 3 -35.93 -4.21 3.16
C ASP A 3 -35.01 -3.00 3.02
N ILE A 4 -33.74 -3.27 2.73
CA ILE A 4 -32.74 -2.24 2.49
C ILE A 4 -32.82 -1.88 0.99
N PRO A 5 -32.96 -0.60 0.61
CA PRO A 5 -32.90 -0.16 -0.78
C PRO A 5 -31.66 -0.70 -1.51
N ARG A 6 -31.79 -1.08 -2.79
CA ARG A 6 -30.69 -1.68 -3.58
C ARG A 6 -29.40 -0.85 -3.57
N GLU A 7 -29.51 0.47 -3.61
CA GLU A 7 -28.37 1.38 -3.55
C GLU A 7 -27.66 1.33 -2.19
N GLU A 8 -28.41 1.16 -1.12
CA GLU A 8 -27.88 1.04 0.23
C GLU A 8 -27.28 -0.36 0.45
N GLN A 9 -27.87 -1.41 -0.12
CA GLN A 9 -27.26 -2.74 -0.21
C GLN A 9 -25.92 -2.68 -0.97
N ALA A 10 -25.86 -1.96 -2.08
CA ALA A 10 -24.64 -1.80 -2.85
C ALA A 10 -23.53 -1.13 -2.02
N LYS A 11 -23.85 -0.09 -1.23
CA LYS A 11 -22.89 0.55 -0.31
C LYS A 11 -22.37 -0.41 0.77
N ILE A 12 -23.20 -1.35 1.22
CA ILE A 12 -22.81 -2.36 2.22
C ILE A 12 -21.77 -3.33 1.62
N PHE A 13 -22.05 -3.89 0.44
CA PHE A 13 -21.27 -4.98 -0.15
C PHE A 13 -20.11 -4.52 -1.06
N GLN A 14 -20.18 -3.32 -1.63
CA GLN A 14 -19.11 -2.81 -2.49
C GLN A 14 -17.87 -2.44 -1.66
N PRO A 15 -16.67 -2.70 -2.19
CA PRO A 15 -15.43 -2.29 -1.55
C PRO A 15 -15.29 -0.77 -1.61
N ASN A 16 -14.74 -0.18 -0.54
CA ASN A 16 -14.48 1.26 -0.47
C ASN A 16 -13.31 1.70 -1.39
N SER A 17 -12.66 0.76 -2.07
CA SER A 17 -11.54 0.98 -2.98
C SER A 17 -11.73 0.11 -4.21
N GLN A 18 -11.33 0.60 -5.38
CA GLN A 18 -11.24 -0.23 -6.58
C GLN A 18 -9.98 -1.12 -6.56
N TRP A 19 -8.97 -0.80 -5.73
CA TRP A 19 -7.71 -1.54 -5.67
C TRP A 19 -7.71 -2.59 -4.56
N VAL A 20 -8.50 -3.62 -4.80
CA VAL A 20 -8.80 -4.68 -3.82
C VAL A 20 -7.85 -5.86 -3.97
N ILE A 21 -7.22 -6.25 -2.87
CA ILE A 21 -6.36 -7.43 -2.73
C ILE A 21 -7.18 -8.69 -3.10
N PRO A 22 -6.68 -9.58 -3.97
CA PRO A 22 -7.34 -10.85 -4.28
C PRO A 22 -7.51 -11.71 -3.03
N ARG A 23 -8.62 -12.46 -2.93
CA ARG A 23 -8.98 -13.21 -1.71
C ARG A 23 -7.85 -14.07 -1.16
N TYR A 24 -7.08 -14.71 -2.04
CA TYR A 24 -5.96 -15.58 -1.68
C TYR A 24 -4.82 -14.86 -0.91
N PHE A 25 -4.66 -13.55 -1.13
CA PHE A 25 -3.63 -12.71 -0.49
C PHE A 25 -4.17 -11.85 0.66
N ARG A 26 -5.45 -12.00 1.04
CA ARG A 26 -6.06 -11.27 2.16
C ARG A 26 -5.68 -11.92 3.49
N ARG A 27 -4.62 -11.41 4.10
CA ARG A 27 -4.05 -11.90 5.36
C ARG A 27 -3.77 -10.81 6.41
N SER A 28 -4.08 -9.56 6.09
CA SER A 28 -3.92 -8.40 6.97
C SER A 28 -5.14 -8.15 7.87
N PHE A 29 -4.96 -8.02 9.18
CA PHE A 29 -6.08 -7.87 10.12
C PHE A 29 -5.75 -7.03 11.35
N CYS A 30 -6.78 -6.56 12.04
CA CYS A 30 -6.66 -5.98 13.38
C CYS A 30 -7.26 -6.95 14.40
N TYR A 31 -6.46 -7.39 15.37
CA TYR A 31 -6.91 -8.33 16.39
C TYR A 31 -8.00 -7.73 17.30
N SER A 32 -7.88 -6.46 17.67
CA SER A 32 -8.89 -5.77 18.49
C SER A 32 -10.26 -5.72 17.81
N CYS A 33 -10.31 -5.39 16.51
CA CYS A 33 -11.56 -5.49 15.73
C CYS A 33 -12.14 -6.90 15.72
N MET A 34 -11.29 -7.94 15.58
CA MET A 34 -11.79 -9.32 15.61
C MET A 34 -12.41 -9.67 16.97
N LYS A 35 -11.77 -9.29 18.08
CA LYS A 35 -12.31 -9.50 19.43
C LYS A 35 -13.65 -8.81 19.63
N GLU A 36 -13.76 -7.54 19.25
CA GLU A 36 -15.01 -6.77 19.34
C GLU A 36 -16.12 -7.41 18.50
N HIS A 37 -15.79 -7.87 17.29
CA HIS A 37 -16.77 -8.51 16.43
C HIS A 37 -17.28 -9.84 17.02
N ILE A 38 -16.42 -10.61 17.66
CA ILE A 38 -16.83 -11.83 18.38
C ILE A 38 -17.70 -11.47 19.59
N ALA A 39 -17.32 -10.46 20.37
CA ALA A 39 -18.10 -10.03 21.52
C ALA A 39 -19.53 -9.59 21.12
N ASN A 40 -19.67 -8.94 19.97
CA ASN A 40 -20.95 -8.42 19.50
C ASN A 40 -21.78 -9.42 18.66
N PHE A 41 -21.13 -10.34 17.93
CA PHE A 41 -21.78 -11.18 16.92
C PHE A 41 -21.41 -12.67 16.99
N SER A 42 -20.67 -13.09 18.02
CA SER A 42 -20.25 -14.48 18.28
C SER A 42 -19.38 -15.15 17.22
N LEU A 43 -18.98 -14.42 16.16
CA LEU A 43 -18.15 -14.94 15.06
C LEU A 43 -17.11 -13.89 14.64
N PRO A 44 -15.86 -14.28 14.35
CA PRO A 44 -14.88 -13.37 13.78
C PRO A 44 -15.22 -13.10 12.31
N SER A 45 -15.23 -11.83 11.92
CA SER A 45 -15.37 -11.42 10.52
C SER A 45 -14.15 -10.65 10.04
N TYR A 46 -13.94 -10.72 8.73
CA TYR A 46 -12.91 -9.91 8.08
C TYR A 46 -13.52 -8.60 7.63
N ARG A 47 -12.90 -7.48 8.01
CA ARG A 47 -13.37 -6.18 7.58
C ARG A 47 -13.01 -5.94 6.10
N LYS A 48 -13.96 -5.39 5.34
CA LYS A 48 -13.76 -5.10 3.91
C LYS A 48 -12.64 -4.10 3.67
N GLU A 49 -12.42 -3.20 4.63
CA GLU A 49 -11.41 -2.15 4.59
C GLU A 49 -9.99 -2.73 4.57
N TRP A 50 -9.74 -3.84 5.27
CA TRP A 50 -8.42 -4.49 5.29
C TRP A 50 -8.07 -5.17 3.96
N CYS A 51 -9.03 -5.25 3.05
CA CYS A 51 -8.85 -5.86 1.74
C CYS A 51 -8.31 -4.87 0.69
N SER A 52 -8.11 -3.60 1.04
CA SER A 52 -7.63 -2.57 0.12
C SER A 52 -6.12 -2.40 0.23
N VAL A 53 -5.43 -2.17 -0.90
CA VAL A 53 -3.97 -1.99 -0.93
C VAL A 53 -3.52 -0.79 -0.07
N GLY A 54 -4.22 0.34 -0.16
CA GLY A 54 -3.87 1.54 0.60
C GLY A 54 -4.13 1.47 2.11
N VAL A 55 -4.69 0.35 2.62
CA VAL A 55 -5.02 0.21 4.04
C VAL A 55 -3.94 -0.58 4.77
N VAL A 56 -3.16 0.12 5.58
CA VAL A 56 -2.01 -0.40 6.34
C VAL A 56 -2.17 -0.28 7.85
N VAL A 57 -3.10 0.57 8.32
CA VAL A 57 -3.41 0.76 9.74
C VAL A 57 -4.91 0.65 10.01
N CYS A 58 -5.26 0.19 11.21
CA CYS A 58 -6.62 0.18 11.70
C CYS A 58 -7.07 1.57 12.12
N GLN A 59 -8.13 2.09 11.50
CA GLN A 59 -8.67 3.42 11.82
C GLN A 59 -9.46 3.46 13.13
N ILE A 60 -10.00 2.32 13.57
CA ILE A 60 -10.78 2.21 14.81
C ILE A 60 -9.83 2.15 16.00
N HIS A 61 -8.95 1.15 16.03
CA HIS A 61 -8.05 0.88 17.17
C HIS A 61 -6.72 1.62 17.12
N LYS A 62 -6.51 2.44 16.09
CA LYS A 62 -5.30 3.27 15.92
C LYS A 62 -4.00 2.48 16.06
N CYS A 63 -3.92 1.33 15.38
CA CYS A 63 -2.77 0.44 15.42
C CYS A 63 -2.42 -0.07 14.01
N SER A 64 -1.19 -0.55 13.84
CA SER A 64 -0.78 -1.21 12.60
C SER A 64 -1.53 -2.53 12.39
N LEU A 65 -1.83 -2.85 11.14
CA LEU A 65 -2.41 -4.16 10.81
C LEU A 65 -1.35 -5.27 10.93
N LEU A 66 -1.80 -6.44 11.39
CA LEU A 66 -1.01 -7.65 11.53
C LEU A 66 -1.07 -8.49 10.26
N ASP A 67 -0.03 -9.30 9.99
CA ASP A 67 0.04 -10.20 8.85
C ASP A 67 0.07 -11.68 9.26
N ALA A 68 -0.96 -12.44 8.90
CA ALA A 68 -0.99 -13.89 9.07
C ALA A 68 -0.26 -14.61 7.92
N SER A 69 1.04 -14.34 7.78
CA SER A 69 1.84 -14.74 6.60
C SER A 69 1.93 -16.26 6.33
N GLY A 70 1.78 -17.10 7.37
CA GLY A 70 1.77 -18.56 7.23
C GLY A 70 0.40 -19.15 6.83
N ILE A 71 -0.65 -18.32 6.79
CA ILE A 71 -2.02 -18.77 6.51
C ILE A 71 -2.40 -18.31 5.10
N VAL A 72 -2.29 -19.24 4.15
CA VAL A 72 -2.65 -19.00 2.76
C VAL A 72 -3.84 -19.89 2.39
N ALA A 73 -4.98 -19.28 2.10
CA ALA A 73 -6.17 -19.98 1.61
C ALA A 73 -7.21 -19.01 1.04
N SER A 74 -8.06 -19.49 0.14
CA SER A 74 -9.27 -18.79 -0.29
C SER A 74 -10.52 -19.29 0.45
N SER A 75 -10.42 -19.51 1.76
CA SER A 75 -11.49 -20.11 2.56
C SER A 75 -12.41 -19.06 3.21
N PRO A 76 -13.73 -19.27 3.24
CA PRO A 76 -14.65 -18.50 4.10
C PRO A 76 -14.25 -18.53 5.58
N SER A 77 -13.58 -19.60 6.04
CA SER A 77 -13.11 -19.76 7.42
C SER A 77 -11.81 -18.99 7.75
N MET A 78 -11.33 -18.13 6.84
CA MET A 78 -10.05 -17.42 7.01
C MET A 78 -9.97 -16.63 8.31
N ALA A 79 -11.01 -15.85 8.63
CA ALA A 79 -11.04 -15.06 9.87
C ALA A 79 -10.89 -15.93 11.13
N MET A 80 -11.54 -17.10 11.16
CA MET A 80 -11.42 -18.06 12.26
C MET A 80 -10.02 -18.67 12.33
N ARG A 81 -9.42 -19.01 11.19
CA ARG A 81 -8.06 -19.57 11.13
C ARG A 81 -7.02 -18.57 11.62
N ILE A 82 -7.13 -17.32 11.21
CA ILE A 82 -6.24 -16.23 11.64
C ILE A 82 -6.39 -15.98 13.14
N LEU A 83 -7.63 -15.91 13.64
CA LEU A 83 -7.89 -15.74 15.06
C LEU A 83 -7.26 -16.88 15.87
N LYS A 84 -7.51 -18.13 15.46
CA LYS A 84 -6.96 -19.31 16.12
C LYS A 84 -5.44 -19.26 16.17
N ALA A 85 -4.78 -19.02 15.03
CA ALA A 85 -3.33 -18.93 14.97
C ALA A 85 -2.78 -17.83 15.88
N TYR A 86 -3.38 -16.64 15.88
CA TYR A 86 -2.97 -15.54 16.76
C TYR A 86 -3.18 -15.87 18.25
N SER A 87 -4.28 -16.56 18.59
CA SER A 87 -4.56 -16.93 19.98
C SER A 87 -3.67 -18.05 20.51
N GLU A 88 -3.23 -18.97 19.64
CA GLU A 88 -2.33 -20.07 20.00
C GLU A 88 -0.88 -19.57 20.11
N ASP A 89 -0.44 -18.75 19.15
CA ASP A 89 0.90 -18.18 19.14
C ASP A 89 0.93 -16.86 18.33
N PRO A 90 0.95 -15.70 19.02
CA PRO A 90 1.01 -14.39 18.37
C PRO A 90 2.20 -14.22 17.42
N SER A 91 3.31 -14.95 17.61
CA SER A 91 4.51 -14.83 16.77
C SER A 91 4.28 -15.29 15.32
N GLN A 92 3.24 -16.10 15.08
CA GLN A 92 2.83 -16.51 13.73
C GLN A 92 2.27 -15.35 12.91
N CYS A 93 1.81 -14.30 13.58
CA CYS A 93 1.25 -13.11 12.97
C CYS A 93 2.19 -11.93 13.21
N VAL A 94 2.82 -11.44 12.16
CA VAL A 94 3.85 -10.41 12.31
C VAL A 94 3.23 -9.05 12.03
N ALA A 95 3.47 -8.10 12.93
CA ALA A 95 3.11 -6.71 12.69
C ALA A 95 3.83 -6.17 11.43
N ALA A 96 3.25 -5.16 10.79
CA ALA A 96 3.89 -4.49 9.67
C ALA A 96 5.29 -3.97 10.01
N SER A 97 5.48 -3.49 11.25
CA SER A 97 6.81 -3.21 11.80
C SER A 97 7.37 -4.47 12.45
N ARG A 98 8.61 -4.83 12.09
CA ARG A 98 9.41 -5.74 12.92
C ARG A 98 10.03 -5.02 14.13
N SER A 99 9.79 -3.73 14.25
CA SER A 99 10.37 -2.80 15.22
C SER A 99 9.29 -2.08 16.02
N HIS A 100 9.66 -1.55 17.19
CA HIS A 100 8.84 -0.63 17.98
C HIS A 100 8.36 0.62 17.19
N ASP A 101 8.92 0.85 16.00
CA ASP A 101 8.67 2.01 15.12
C ASP A 101 7.22 2.13 14.57
N ALA A 102 6.37 1.08 14.63
CA ALA A 102 5.00 1.16 14.09
C ALA A 102 4.12 2.18 14.83
N ASP A 103 4.26 2.28 16.15
CA ASP A 103 3.45 3.20 16.94
C ASP A 103 3.97 4.64 16.77
N GLU A 104 5.29 4.80 16.67
CA GLU A 104 5.95 6.09 16.40
C GLU A 104 5.53 6.66 15.04
N GLN A 105 5.40 5.81 14.03
CA GLN A 105 5.06 6.22 12.66
C GLN A 105 3.57 6.10 12.33
N PHE A 106 2.74 5.67 13.28
CA PHE A 106 1.31 5.47 13.07
C PHE A 106 0.66 6.72 12.45
N THR A 107 0.98 7.91 12.97
CA THR A 107 0.39 9.17 12.51
C THR A 107 0.72 9.44 11.04
N ALA A 108 1.98 9.25 10.64
CA ALA A 108 2.42 9.41 9.25
C ALA A 108 1.70 8.43 8.30
N LEU A 109 1.61 7.16 8.69
CA LEU A 109 0.93 6.13 7.91
C LEU A 109 -0.58 6.39 7.82
N TYR A 110 -1.19 6.80 8.92
CA TYR A 110 -2.61 7.13 8.96
C TYR A 110 -2.93 8.31 8.05
N LYS A 111 -2.11 9.37 8.08
CA LYS A 111 -2.22 10.51 7.15
C LYS A 111 -2.11 10.07 5.69
N THR A 112 -1.13 9.24 5.37
CA THR A 112 -0.94 8.76 3.99
C THR A 112 -2.08 7.85 3.54
N GLN A 113 -2.57 6.98 4.43
CA GLN A 113 -3.74 6.14 4.17
C GLN A 113 -4.98 7.00 3.90
N LEU A 114 -5.23 8.04 4.71
CA LEU A 114 -6.35 8.95 4.48
C LEU A 114 -6.21 9.71 3.17
N PHE A 115 -5.02 10.24 2.87
CA PHE A 115 -4.72 10.88 1.60
C PHE A 115 -5.06 9.97 0.42
N PHE A 116 -4.57 8.73 0.44
CA PHE A 116 -4.84 7.75 -0.61
C PHE A 116 -6.32 7.42 -0.74
N GLN A 117 -7.03 7.23 0.37
CA GLN A 117 -8.47 6.96 0.38
C GLN A 117 -9.29 8.12 -0.17
N THR A 118 -8.93 9.37 0.16
CA THR A 118 -9.59 10.56 -0.38
C THR A 118 -9.45 10.62 -1.89
N LEU A 119 -8.26 10.36 -2.42
CA LEU A 119 -8.04 10.31 -3.87
C LEU A 119 -8.89 9.23 -4.55
N GLU A 120 -8.97 8.03 -3.96
CA GLU A 120 -9.82 6.95 -4.50
C GLU A 120 -11.31 7.29 -4.45
N ALA A 121 -11.77 7.95 -3.40
CA ALA A 121 -13.17 8.38 -3.27
C ALA A 121 -13.52 9.46 -4.31
N SER A 122 -12.66 10.46 -4.51
CA SER A 122 -12.85 11.50 -5.53
C SER A 122 -12.95 10.89 -6.93
N GLN A 123 -12.08 9.93 -7.26
CA GLN A 123 -12.16 9.24 -8.56
C GLN A 123 -13.46 8.46 -8.72
N GLN A 124 -13.89 7.71 -7.70
CA GLN A 124 -15.15 6.96 -7.78
C GLN A 124 -16.35 7.88 -8.00
N GLN A 125 -16.35 9.07 -7.39
CA GLN A 125 -17.39 10.08 -7.62
C GLN A 125 -17.33 10.66 -9.03
N ALA A 126 -16.14 10.95 -9.55
CA ALA A 126 -15.97 11.42 -10.93
C ALA A 126 -16.44 10.38 -11.97
N ASP A 127 -16.09 9.11 -11.77
CA ASP A 127 -16.50 7.97 -12.62
C ASP A 127 -18.03 7.84 -12.65
N GLN A 128 -18.69 7.95 -11.49
CA GLN A 128 -20.17 7.87 -11.37
C GLN A 128 -20.88 9.06 -12.04
N ASN A 129 -20.29 10.25 -12.00
CA ASN A 129 -20.86 11.44 -12.59
C ASN A 129 -20.61 11.53 -14.11
N GLY A 130 -19.95 10.54 -14.73
CA GLY A 130 -19.60 10.55 -16.15
C GLY A 130 -18.63 11.67 -16.54
N MET A 131 -18.04 12.35 -15.55
CA MET A 131 -17.19 13.51 -15.74
C MET A 131 -15.73 13.05 -15.71
N TRP A 132 -15.27 12.47 -16.81
CA TRP A 132 -13.86 12.18 -17.03
C TRP A 132 -13.11 13.51 -17.21
N SER A 133 -12.77 14.17 -16.10
CA SER A 133 -11.92 15.36 -16.12
C SER A 133 -10.46 14.92 -16.09
N CYS A 134 -9.71 15.24 -17.16
CA CYS A 134 -8.27 15.04 -17.26
C CYS A 134 -7.44 15.96 -16.33
N SER A 135 -8.08 16.64 -15.37
CA SER A 135 -7.48 17.75 -14.61
C SER A 135 -7.35 17.53 -13.10
N GLU A 136 -7.75 16.37 -12.57
CA GLU A 136 -7.58 16.06 -11.15
C GLU A 136 -6.29 15.24 -10.89
N PRO A 137 -5.66 15.35 -9.70
CA PRO A 137 -4.49 14.55 -9.35
C PRO A 137 -4.82 13.07 -9.59
N HIS A 138 -4.25 12.53 -10.67
CA HIS A 138 -4.62 11.20 -11.12
C HIS A 138 -4.26 10.22 -10.01
N THR A 139 -5.26 9.51 -9.49
CA THR A 139 -5.08 8.33 -8.62
C THR A 139 -4.06 7.34 -9.19
N GLY A 140 -3.86 7.38 -10.52
CA GLY A 140 -2.82 6.69 -11.25
C GLY A 140 -1.42 6.94 -10.68
N LEU A 141 -1.06 8.15 -10.26
CA LEU A 141 0.31 8.44 -9.79
C LEU A 141 0.64 7.73 -8.47
N PRO A 142 -0.13 7.89 -7.37
CA PRO A 142 0.10 7.12 -6.15
C PRO A 142 0.09 5.60 -6.37
N ARG A 143 -0.83 5.10 -7.22
CA ARG A 143 -0.88 3.68 -7.58
C ARG A 143 0.37 3.23 -8.35
N LEU A 144 0.87 4.05 -9.27
CA LEU A 144 2.06 3.78 -10.05
C LEU A 144 3.31 3.77 -9.16
N LEU A 145 3.47 4.76 -8.28
CA LEU A 145 4.56 4.81 -7.31
C LEU A 145 4.57 3.57 -6.41
N LEU A 146 3.42 3.21 -5.82
CA LEU A 146 3.31 1.98 -5.03
C LEU A 146 3.64 0.73 -5.87
N SER A 147 3.24 0.69 -7.14
CA SER A 147 3.56 -0.42 -8.04
C SER A 147 5.05 -0.52 -8.35
N ILE A 148 5.76 0.61 -8.47
CA ILE A 148 7.21 0.67 -8.62
C ILE A 148 7.91 0.19 -7.35
N PHE A 149 7.52 0.71 -6.17
CA PHE A 149 8.10 0.35 -4.89
C PHE A 149 7.94 -1.14 -4.57
N LEU A 150 6.77 -1.68 -4.90
CA LEU A 150 6.35 -3.05 -4.60
C LEU A 150 6.51 -4.00 -5.80
N TYR A 151 7.26 -3.59 -6.83
CA TYR A 151 7.48 -4.41 -8.01
C TYR A 151 8.04 -5.80 -7.61
N PRO A 152 7.41 -6.92 -8.01
CA PRO A 152 7.82 -8.25 -7.58
C PRO A 152 9.31 -8.53 -7.79
N ARG A 153 9.96 -9.07 -6.74
CA ARG A 153 11.40 -9.38 -6.64
C ARG A 153 12.38 -8.20 -6.73
N PHE A 154 12.16 -7.25 -7.62
CA PHE A 154 13.16 -6.20 -7.91
C PHE A 154 12.78 -4.83 -7.35
N GLY A 155 11.52 -4.61 -7.01
CA GLY A 155 11.06 -3.39 -6.35
C GLY A 155 11.82 -3.18 -5.04
N LEU A 156 12.14 -1.92 -4.75
CA LEU A 156 13.03 -1.54 -3.67
C LEU A 156 12.62 -2.18 -2.32
N VAL A 157 11.33 -2.13 -2.00
CA VAL A 157 10.77 -2.70 -0.76
C VAL A 157 11.03 -4.19 -0.64
N ASN A 158 10.95 -4.91 -1.75
CA ASN A 158 11.15 -6.35 -1.77
C ASN A 158 12.63 -6.75 -1.59
N ARG A 159 13.57 -5.82 -1.75
CA ARG A 159 15.01 -6.07 -1.51
C ARG A 159 15.38 -6.08 -0.03
N PHE A 160 14.68 -5.28 0.79
CA PHE A 160 14.94 -5.22 2.24
C PHE A 160 13.86 -5.90 3.09
N ILE A 161 12.62 -6.02 2.59
CA ILE A 161 11.56 -6.83 3.20
C ILE A 161 11.31 -8.07 2.36
N ALA A 162 11.94 -9.16 2.77
CA ALA A 162 11.80 -10.45 2.09
C ALA A 162 10.32 -10.88 1.99
N PRO A 163 9.83 -11.20 0.78
CA PRO A 163 8.47 -11.65 0.59
C PRO A 163 8.28 -13.03 1.21
N ARG A 164 7.23 -13.17 2.03
CA ARG A 164 6.88 -14.46 2.65
C ARG A 164 6.03 -15.36 1.76
N SER A 165 5.60 -14.87 0.60
CA SER A 165 4.80 -15.62 -0.37
C SER A 165 5.53 -15.72 -1.70
N SER A 166 5.58 -16.92 -2.27
CA SER A 166 6.15 -17.15 -3.60
C SER A 166 5.27 -16.53 -4.68
N TYR A 167 5.81 -15.56 -5.41
CA TYR A 167 5.14 -14.96 -6.56
C TYR A 167 5.25 -15.89 -7.77
N ARG A 168 4.12 -16.23 -8.40
CA ARG A 168 4.15 -16.68 -9.80
C ARG A 168 4.30 -15.43 -10.65
N ILE A 169 5.51 -15.21 -11.15
CA ILE A 169 5.80 -14.07 -12.03
C ILE A 169 5.16 -14.37 -13.38
N THR A 170 4.30 -13.46 -13.84
CA THR A 170 3.81 -13.50 -15.22
C THR A 170 4.89 -12.94 -16.14
N THR A 171 4.91 -13.37 -17.41
CA THR A 171 5.91 -12.89 -18.37
C THR A 171 5.66 -11.44 -18.82
N LEU A 172 4.46 -10.91 -18.60
CA LEU A 172 4.05 -9.58 -19.04
C LEU A 172 4.37 -8.51 -17.98
N PHE A 173 5.15 -7.51 -18.39
CA PHE A 173 5.60 -6.40 -17.55
C PHE A 173 4.45 -5.67 -16.86
N GLN A 174 3.43 -5.23 -17.61
CA GLN A 174 2.30 -4.48 -17.05
C GLN A 174 1.51 -5.27 -16.00
N GLN A 175 1.33 -6.57 -16.23
CA GLN A 175 0.66 -7.45 -15.27
C GLN A 175 1.50 -7.58 -13.99
N THR A 176 2.80 -7.75 -14.13
CA THR A 176 3.73 -7.85 -12.98
C THR A 176 3.76 -6.55 -12.18
N LEU A 177 3.78 -5.40 -12.84
CA LEU A 177 3.75 -4.08 -12.21
C LEU A 177 2.48 -3.88 -11.38
N ASN A 178 1.31 -4.14 -11.99
CA ASN A 178 0.03 -3.99 -11.30
C ASN A 178 -0.20 -5.05 -10.21
N ALA A 179 0.38 -6.24 -10.36
CA ALA A 179 0.24 -7.31 -9.38
C ALA A 179 1.00 -7.03 -8.09
N GLY A 180 2.15 -6.35 -8.13
CA GLY A 180 3.05 -6.14 -6.98
C GLY A 180 2.33 -5.72 -5.70
N PRO A 181 1.61 -4.59 -5.69
CA PRO A 181 0.89 -4.12 -4.50
C PRO A 181 -0.24 -5.04 -4.04
N LEU A 182 -0.87 -5.78 -4.96
CA LEU A 182 -1.95 -6.72 -4.69
C LEU A 182 -1.46 -7.99 -3.98
N VAL A 183 -0.21 -8.38 -4.20
CA VAL A 183 0.40 -9.58 -3.62
C VAL A 183 1.37 -9.28 -2.48
N ALA A 184 1.68 -8.00 -2.27
CA ALA A 184 2.53 -7.54 -1.17
C ALA A 184 1.90 -7.90 0.19
N GLY A 185 2.76 -8.19 1.17
CA GLY A 185 2.38 -8.29 2.58
C GLY A 185 2.15 -6.91 3.21
N ILE A 186 1.64 -6.90 4.43
CA ILE A 186 1.34 -5.63 5.12
C ILE A 186 2.61 -4.81 5.37
N ALA A 187 3.73 -5.44 5.75
CA ALA A 187 5.00 -4.78 6.00
C ALA A 187 5.54 -4.08 4.75
N GLN A 188 5.37 -4.73 3.60
CA GLN A 188 5.80 -4.17 2.31
C GLN A 188 4.93 -2.98 1.93
N ARG A 189 3.60 -3.13 2.00
CA ARG A 189 2.66 -2.02 1.74
C ARG A 189 2.87 -0.86 2.71
N TRP A 190 3.12 -1.13 3.98
CA TRP A 190 3.44 -0.15 5.01
C TRP A 190 4.66 0.69 4.61
N ALA A 191 5.76 0.05 4.17
CA ALA A 191 6.96 0.77 3.74
C ALA A 191 6.69 1.59 2.47
N GLY A 192 5.95 1.02 1.52
CA GLY A 192 5.51 1.72 0.31
C GLY A 192 4.65 2.94 0.61
N MET A 193 3.71 2.82 1.54
CA MET A 193 2.84 3.92 1.99
C MET A 193 3.65 5.00 2.72
N LEU A 194 4.63 4.62 3.55
CA LEU A 194 5.46 5.61 4.23
C LEU A 194 6.30 6.44 3.24
N MET A 195 6.95 5.77 2.28
CA MET A 195 7.69 6.45 1.21
C MET A 195 6.78 7.31 0.34
N LEU A 196 5.55 6.84 0.06
CA LEU A 196 4.56 7.62 -0.67
C LEU A 196 4.22 8.92 0.08
N GLY A 197 3.91 8.85 1.37
CA GLY A 197 3.57 10.04 2.14
C GLY A 197 4.74 11.02 2.26
N TRP A 198 5.97 10.51 2.31
CA TRP A 198 7.18 11.32 2.29
C TRP A 198 7.33 12.08 0.97
N LEU A 199 7.21 11.41 -0.18
CA LEU A 199 7.29 12.06 -1.49
C LEU A 199 6.21 13.12 -1.72
N PHE A 200 5.02 12.92 -1.14
CA PHE A 200 3.92 13.88 -1.20
C PHE A 200 3.96 14.93 -0.09
N GLU A 201 5.01 14.96 0.73
CA GLU A 201 5.24 15.97 1.78
C GLU A 201 4.04 16.10 2.75
N LEU A 202 3.42 14.96 3.11
CA LEU A 202 2.20 14.93 3.93
C LEU A 202 2.44 15.13 5.44
N PHE A 203 3.69 15.28 5.85
CA PHE A 203 4.11 15.20 7.25
C PHE A 203 4.48 16.57 7.80
N THR A 204 4.21 16.78 9.08
CA THR A 204 4.72 17.96 9.81
C THR A 204 6.25 17.84 9.96
N PRO A 205 6.99 18.93 10.23
CA PRO A 205 8.45 18.87 10.36
C PRO A 205 8.93 17.81 11.35
N ARG A 206 8.25 17.65 12.49
CA ARG A 206 8.57 16.62 13.50
C ARG A 206 8.38 15.21 12.96
N GLU A 207 7.23 14.93 12.35
CA GLU A 207 6.94 13.62 11.76
C GLU A 207 7.89 13.33 10.59
N SER A 208 8.27 14.35 9.81
CA SER A 208 9.23 14.23 8.71
C SER A 208 10.58 13.76 9.24
N THR A 209 11.07 14.30 10.35
CA THR A 209 12.34 13.86 10.95
C THR A 209 12.33 12.37 11.34
N ASP A 210 11.24 11.90 11.93
CA ASP A 210 11.10 10.49 12.33
C ASP A 210 11.04 9.57 11.10
N VAL A 211 10.32 9.99 10.06
CA VAL A 211 10.21 9.27 8.78
C VAL A 211 11.52 9.29 8.02
N GLU A 212 12.20 10.42 7.91
CA GLU A 212 13.51 10.58 7.27
C GLU A 212 14.54 9.70 7.97
N SER A 213 14.57 9.68 9.30
CA SER A 213 15.47 8.79 10.06
C SER A 213 15.23 7.32 9.71
N PHE A 214 13.97 6.92 9.51
CA PHE A 214 13.65 5.56 9.06
C PHE A 214 14.07 5.32 7.60
N ILE A 215 13.79 6.27 6.72
CA ILE A 215 14.13 6.23 5.30
C ILE A 215 15.65 6.18 5.11
N GLU A 216 16.43 6.90 5.90
CA GLU A 216 17.90 6.86 5.91
C GLU A 216 18.42 5.50 6.35
N ARG A 217 17.86 4.89 7.41
CA ARG A 217 18.25 3.53 7.84
C ARG A 217 17.94 2.50 6.77
N ALA A 218 16.75 2.56 6.17
CA ALA A 218 16.36 1.68 5.07
C ALA A 218 17.20 1.94 3.81
N GLY A 219 17.49 3.21 3.54
CA GLY A 219 18.26 3.70 2.41
C GLY A 219 19.72 3.31 2.46
N ALA A 220 20.34 3.30 3.64
CA ALA A 220 21.69 2.78 3.85
C ALA A 220 21.81 1.29 3.44
N ILE A 221 20.76 0.50 3.67
CA ILE A 221 20.70 -0.91 3.27
C ILE A 221 20.40 -1.04 1.77
N ALA A 222 19.54 -0.17 1.23
CA ALA A 222 19.02 -0.27 -0.12
C ALA A 222 19.80 0.55 -1.18
N GLY A 223 20.77 1.36 -0.75
CA GLY A 223 21.64 2.19 -1.60
C GLY A 223 21.05 3.53 -2.02
N PHE A 224 20.29 4.21 -1.16
CA PHE A 224 19.76 5.56 -1.43
C PHE A 224 19.81 6.45 -0.19
N HIS A 225 19.85 7.79 -0.39
CA HIS A 225 20.05 8.78 0.69
C HIS A 225 19.11 9.98 0.60
N ASP A 226 18.47 10.19 -0.54
CA ASP A 226 17.58 11.31 -0.81
C ASP A 226 16.49 10.87 -1.81
N ALA A 227 15.54 11.77 -2.10
CA ALA A 227 14.44 11.43 -3.00
C ALA A 227 14.93 11.13 -4.43
N ARG A 228 15.98 11.80 -4.89
CA ARG A 228 16.57 11.58 -6.23
C ARG A 228 17.21 10.20 -6.34
N SER A 229 18.10 9.84 -5.42
CA SER A 229 18.73 8.52 -5.35
C SER A 229 17.71 7.41 -5.08
N LEU A 230 16.63 7.68 -4.34
CA LEU A 230 15.49 6.76 -4.22
C LEU A 230 14.85 6.50 -5.59
N GLY A 231 14.62 7.54 -6.38
CA GLY A 231 14.14 7.45 -7.76
C GLY A 231 15.04 6.58 -8.63
N ALA A 232 16.34 6.83 -8.60
CA ALA A 232 17.34 6.05 -9.33
C ALA A 232 17.33 4.57 -8.88
N ALA A 233 17.31 4.31 -7.57
CA ALA A 233 17.29 2.96 -7.02
C ALA A 233 16.00 2.18 -7.35
N CYS A 234 14.89 2.88 -7.59
CA CYS A 234 13.60 2.30 -7.99
C CYS A 234 13.53 1.93 -9.48
N ASN A 235 14.41 2.48 -10.32
CA ASN A 235 14.43 2.16 -11.75
C ASN A 235 15.16 0.84 -12.01
N VAL A 236 14.45 -0.27 -11.83
CA VAL A 236 14.93 -1.64 -12.08
C VAL A 236 14.52 -2.20 -13.43
N PHE A 237 13.99 -1.34 -14.29
CA PHE A 237 13.36 -1.74 -15.53
C PHE A 237 14.36 -1.62 -16.68
N ASN A 238 14.13 -2.39 -17.75
CA ASN A 238 14.87 -2.14 -18.99
C ASN A 238 14.51 -0.74 -19.55
N SER A 239 15.34 -0.23 -20.47
CA SER A 239 15.18 1.12 -21.04
C SER A 239 13.77 1.38 -21.60
N LEU A 240 13.21 0.43 -22.34
CA LEU A 240 11.86 0.54 -22.91
C LEU A 240 10.78 0.77 -21.82
N HIS A 241 10.78 -0.04 -20.77
CA HIS A 241 9.80 0.07 -19.69
C HIS A 241 10.08 1.29 -18.80
N SER A 242 11.36 1.58 -18.53
CA SER A 242 11.83 2.77 -17.82
C SER A 242 11.27 4.04 -18.45
N ASP A 243 11.42 4.19 -19.77
CA ASP A 243 10.96 5.39 -20.49
C ASP A 243 9.44 5.56 -20.45
N VAL A 244 8.69 4.46 -20.54
CA VAL A 244 7.23 4.48 -20.42
C VAL A 244 6.80 4.91 -19.02
N ILE A 245 7.42 4.37 -17.97
CA ILE A 245 7.12 4.73 -16.59
C ILE A 245 7.50 6.20 -16.33
N ALA A 246 8.70 6.62 -16.72
CA ALA A 246 9.18 8.00 -16.54
C ALA A 246 8.29 9.02 -17.25
N ARG A 247 7.73 8.67 -18.41
CA ARG A 247 6.75 9.50 -19.10
C ARG A 247 5.46 9.62 -18.30
N ARG A 248 4.90 8.51 -17.82
CA ARG A 248 3.67 8.51 -17.00
C ARG A 248 3.84 9.25 -15.68
N LEU A 249 4.99 9.12 -15.02
CA LEU A 249 5.30 9.85 -13.79
C LEU A 249 5.26 11.37 -14.03
N ARG A 250 5.85 11.84 -15.14
CA ARG A 250 5.81 13.26 -15.53
C ARG A 250 4.42 13.74 -15.93
N GLU A 251 3.70 12.94 -16.73
CA GLU A 251 2.33 13.25 -17.17
C GLU A 251 1.36 13.40 -16.00
N TRP A 252 1.53 12.59 -14.95
CA TRP A 252 0.61 12.58 -13.80
C TRP A 252 1.09 13.39 -12.59
N MET A 253 2.21 14.10 -12.72
CA MET A 253 2.75 14.94 -11.66
C MET A 253 1.78 16.11 -11.38
N PRO A 254 1.39 16.36 -10.11
CA PRO A 254 0.50 17.45 -9.76
C PRO A 254 1.18 18.81 -9.99
N ASN A 255 0.37 19.86 -10.20
CA ASN A 255 0.83 21.25 -10.27
C ASN A 255 0.08 22.09 -9.22
N PRO A 256 0.76 22.67 -8.21
CA PRO A 256 2.20 22.59 -7.95
C PRO A 256 2.66 21.19 -7.52
N SER A 257 3.88 20.81 -7.93
CA SER A 257 4.49 19.53 -7.59
C SER A 257 5.25 19.60 -6.26
N PRO A 258 5.09 18.62 -5.35
CA PRO A 258 5.97 18.46 -4.19
C PRO A 258 7.45 18.37 -4.62
N ALA A 259 8.35 19.00 -3.87
CA ALA A 259 9.76 19.08 -4.22
C ALA A 259 10.42 17.69 -4.18
N LEU A 260 10.09 16.88 -3.16
CA LEU A 260 10.59 15.51 -3.05
C LEU A 260 10.11 14.61 -4.21
N LEU A 261 8.85 14.74 -4.61
CA LEU A 261 8.33 14.02 -5.77
C LEU A 261 9.06 14.40 -7.07
N GLN A 262 9.33 15.69 -7.27
CA GLN A 262 10.07 16.16 -8.43
C GLN A 262 11.49 15.54 -8.47
N GLN A 263 12.21 15.60 -7.35
CA GLN A 263 13.55 14.99 -7.23
C GLN A 263 13.52 13.48 -7.53
N PHE A 264 12.52 12.78 -7.02
CA PHE A 264 12.33 11.35 -7.31
C PHE A 264 12.16 11.08 -8.81
N ILE A 265 11.31 11.85 -9.50
CA ILE A 265 11.06 11.66 -10.94
C ILE A 265 12.31 11.97 -11.77
N GLU A 266 13.08 12.99 -11.38
CA GLU A 266 14.37 13.31 -12.00
C GLU A 266 15.34 12.13 -11.88
N GLY A 267 15.56 11.63 -10.66
CA GLY A 267 16.47 10.51 -10.43
C GLY A 267 16.03 9.20 -11.09
N PHE A 268 14.72 8.95 -11.13
CA PHE A 268 14.17 7.79 -11.86
C PHE A 268 14.49 7.87 -13.36
N SER A 269 14.44 9.08 -13.93
CA SER A 269 14.63 9.32 -15.37
C SER A 269 16.10 9.29 -15.81
N GLU A 270 17.04 9.64 -14.93
CA GLU A 270 18.48 9.71 -15.24
C GLU A 270 19.13 8.34 -15.54
N VAL A 271 18.61 7.25 -14.95
CA VAL A 271 19.23 5.91 -15.05
C VAL A 271 19.02 5.25 -16.43
N SER A 272 18.06 5.71 -17.24
CA SER A 272 17.75 5.15 -18.57
C SER A 272 18.92 5.26 -19.58
N ILE A 273 19.98 6.00 -19.26
CA ILE A 273 21.11 6.29 -20.16
C ILE A 273 22.27 5.29 -20.01
N ARG A 274 22.31 4.43 -18.98
CA ARG A 274 23.38 3.44 -18.81
C ARG A 274 22.94 2.05 -19.28
N SER A 275 23.11 1.83 -20.58
CA SER A 275 23.06 0.53 -21.27
C SER A 275 24.14 -0.42 -20.79
#